data_AF-A0A8J5GX75-F1
#
_entry.id   AF-A0A8J5GX75-F1
#
_cell.length_a   1.000
_cell.length_b   1.000
_cell.length_c   1.000
_cell.angle_alpha   90.00
_cell.angle_beta   90.00
_cell.angle_gamma   90.00
#
_symmetry.space_group_name_H-M   'P 1'
#
loop_
_entity.id
_entity.type
_entity.pdbx_description
1 polymer ?
#
loop_
_entity_poly.entity_id
_entity_poly.type
_entity_poly.pdbx_seq_one_letter_code
_entity_poly.pdbx_strand_id
1 'polypeptide(L)'
;MSSSKRQGPPKHQNKYAWKPNAGCKINESELGGKLRPFSSISGVCPRCKEQIDWKRRYGKYKPILEPAKCQKCGKRSVRQAYHNICSSCSKDHGICAKCCCRTDDIVGRDVSELESERKALEEAIQNARERDRRTLLRAMDKKRPGTSPAVPKIGDRSREGDLFPAKTLDEYAASAGLLFMSSCLPLGRRRKRKETMKQERGALLISQLDAGHLCHYWQSVIDIIAVGVSSRHLLARSLARIAAVHRCRHWGPAKEVPIDGTLRCWISCRAMASKGSSSSSIPITPLLKDELDIVIPTIRNLEFLEMWRPFFQPYHLIIVQDGDPSKTIKVPEGFDYELYNRNDINRILGPKASCISFKDSACRCFGYMVSKKKSALEGYPSGKAINALEQHVKNLLSPSTPFFFNTLYDPYREGADFVRGYPFSLREGVKTAVSHGLWLNIPDYDAPTQLVKPRERNQRYVDAVLTIPKGTLFPMCGMNLAFDRELIGPAMYFGLMGDGQPIGRYDDMWAGWCVKVICDHLALGVKTGLPYIWHSKASNPFVNLKKEYNGIFWQEEIIPFFQTAVLTKECSTVQKCYIELSKQVREKLGKIDPYFSKLADAMVTWIEAWDELNPSGDIAEAANAPAKGKK
;
A
#
# COMPACT_ATOMS: atom_id res chain seq x y z
N MET A 1 -52.05 -31.42 -11.70
CA MET A 1 -52.25 -30.13 -11.01
C MET A 1 -51.32 -29.08 -11.62
N SER A 2 -51.89 -28.11 -12.33
CA SER A 2 -51.17 -27.04 -13.02
C SER A 2 -50.53 -26.08 -12.00
N SER A 3 -49.21 -25.91 -12.05
CA SER A 3 -48.47 -24.97 -11.20
C SER A 3 -48.61 -23.55 -11.75
N SER A 4 -49.55 -22.79 -11.21
CA SER A 4 -49.68 -21.36 -11.46
C SER A 4 -48.40 -20.63 -11.03
N LYS A 5 -47.73 -19.93 -11.95
CA LYS A 5 -46.56 -19.09 -11.68
C LYS A 5 -46.95 -17.99 -10.69
N ARG A 6 -46.56 -18.12 -9.41
CA ARG A 6 -46.69 -17.05 -8.42
C ARG A 6 -45.78 -15.89 -8.84
N GLN A 7 -46.37 -14.76 -9.21
CA GLN A 7 -45.67 -13.49 -9.42
C GLN A 7 -45.99 -12.56 -8.23
N GLY A 8 -44.94 -12.00 -7.63
CA GLY A 8 -45.04 -11.07 -6.51
C GLY A 8 -44.08 -11.43 -5.36
N PRO A 9 -43.52 -10.43 -4.66
CA PRO A 9 -42.74 -10.68 -3.45
C PRO A 9 -43.61 -11.40 -2.40
N PRO A 10 -43.02 -12.22 -1.52
CA PRO A 10 -43.76 -12.94 -0.50
C PRO A 10 -44.54 -11.96 0.40
N LYS A 11 -45.82 -12.29 0.68
CA LYS A 11 -46.74 -11.50 1.52
C LYS A 11 -46.15 -11.13 2.89
N HIS A 12 -45.20 -11.93 3.38
CA HIS A 12 -44.35 -11.60 4.52
C HIS A 12 -42.88 -11.62 4.12
N GLN A 13 -42.21 -10.48 4.24
CA GLN A 13 -40.75 -10.41 4.13
C GLN A 13 -40.13 -10.73 5.50
N ASN A 14 -39.17 -11.64 5.52
CA ASN A 14 -38.44 -11.98 6.74
C ASN A 14 -37.63 -10.76 7.22
N LYS A 15 -37.82 -10.35 8.48
CA LYS A 15 -37.03 -9.27 9.11
C LYS A 15 -35.55 -9.63 9.31
N TYR A 16 -35.23 -10.93 9.33
CA TYR A 16 -33.87 -11.44 9.48
C TYR A 16 -33.59 -12.52 8.44
N ALA A 17 -32.39 -12.50 7.84
CA ALA A 17 -31.96 -13.53 6.92
C ALA A 17 -31.77 -14.86 7.66
N TRP A 18 -32.58 -15.88 7.33
CA TRP A 18 -32.43 -17.22 7.88
C TRP A 18 -31.05 -17.80 7.51
N LYS A 19 -30.25 -18.15 8.52
CA LYS A 19 -28.91 -18.76 8.40
C LYS A 19 -29.05 -20.28 8.59
N PRO A 20 -28.94 -21.08 7.52
CA PRO A 20 -29.27 -22.51 7.55
C PRO A 20 -28.40 -23.34 8.50
N ASN A 21 -27.14 -22.92 8.70
CA ASN A 21 -26.14 -23.65 9.46
C ASN A 21 -25.69 -22.89 10.72
N ALA A 22 -26.55 -22.04 11.30
CA ALA A 22 -26.23 -21.38 12.56
C ALA A 22 -26.03 -22.43 13.66
N GLY A 23 -24.78 -22.61 14.13
CA GLY A 23 -24.43 -23.56 15.18
C GLY A 23 -23.96 -24.95 14.70
N CYS A 24 -24.02 -25.26 13.40
CA CYS A 24 -23.50 -26.53 12.87
C CYS A 24 -22.03 -26.41 12.45
N LYS A 25 -21.14 -27.20 13.06
CA LYS A 25 -19.75 -27.35 12.61
C LYS A 25 -19.72 -28.27 11.39
N ILE A 26 -19.32 -27.73 10.23
CA ILE A 26 -19.04 -28.53 9.03
C ILE A 26 -17.76 -29.32 9.28
N ASN A 27 -17.77 -30.63 9.00
CA ASN A 27 -16.58 -31.46 9.13
C ASN A 27 -15.50 -30.99 8.16
N GLU A 28 -14.24 -30.94 8.57
CA GLU A 28 -13.17 -30.34 7.77
C GLU A 28 -12.99 -31.02 6.40
N SER A 29 -13.29 -32.32 6.30
CA SER A 29 -13.17 -33.14 5.09
C SER A 29 -14.40 -33.12 4.15
N GLU A 30 -15.53 -32.56 4.60
CA GLU A 30 -16.75 -32.47 3.79
C GLU A 30 -16.68 -31.35 2.75
N LEU A 31 -17.47 -31.47 1.66
CA LEU A 31 -17.52 -30.45 0.62
C LEU A 31 -18.04 -29.11 1.17
N GLY A 32 -17.19 -28.08 1.11
CA GLY A 32 -17.43 -26.79 1.75
C GLY A 32 -16.72 -26.63 3.11
N GLY A 33 -16.08 -27.68 3.61
CA GLY A 33 -15.17 -27.67 4.75
C GLY A 33 -13.76 -27.17 4.39
N LYS A 34 -12.92 -27.02 5.42
CA LYS A 34 -11.57 -26.43 5.31
C LYS A 34 -10.63 -27.19 4.38
N LEU A 35 -10.68 -28.53 4.40
CA LEU A 35 -9.82 -29.41 3.60
C LEU A 35 -10.40 -29.72 2.21
N ARG A 36 -11.71 -29.53 2.01
CA ARG A 36 -12.39 -29.77 0.72
C ARG A 36 -13.32 -28.60 0.33
N PRO A 37 -12.77 -27.42 -0.02
CA PRO A 37 -13.58 -26.25 -0.37
C PRO A 37 -14.36 -26.43 -1.67
N PHE A 38 -15.44 -25.66 -1.85
CA PHE A 38 -16.14 -25.61 -3.13
C PHE A 38 -15.23 -25.04 -4.24
N SER A 39 -15.34 -25.59 -5.45
CA SER A 39 -14.70 -25.02 -6.65
C SER A 39 -15.19 -23.59 -6.90
N SER A 40 -14.36 -22.76 -7.52
CA SER A 40 -14.81 -21.45 -7.99
C SER A 40 -15.96 -21.61 -8.99
N ILE A 41 -16.97 -20.74 -8.90
CA ILE A 41 -18.04 -20.66 -9.91
C ILE A 41 -17.50 -19.82 -11.05
N SER A 42 -17.33 -20.40 -12.23
CA SER A 42 -16.89 -19.67 -13.41
C SER A 42 -17.70 -20.02 -14.66
N GLY A 43 -17.59 -19.24 -15.74
CA GLY A 43 -18.28 -19.54 -17.00
C GLY A 43 -19.80 -19.29 -16.99
N VAL A 44 -20.33 -18.59 -15.98
CA VAL A 44 -21.77 -18.28 -15.86
C VAL A 44 -22.01 -16.79 -15.62
N CYS A 45 -23.19 -16.30 -16.00
CA CYS A 45 -23.58 -14.91 -15.74
C CYS A 45 -23.81 -14.64 -14.24
N PRO A 46 -23.80 -13.37 -13.78
CA PRO A 46 -23.99 -13.00 -12.37
C PRO A 46 -25.24 -13.61 -11.74
N ARG A 47 -26.37 -13.59 -12.44
CA ARG A 47 -27.63 -14.20 -11.99
C ARG A 47 -27.50 -15.71 -11.75
N CYS A 48 -26.81 -16.42 -12.64
CA CYS A 48 -26.59 -17.86 -12.50
C CYS A 48 -25.61 -18.17 -11.37
N LYS A 49 -24.60 -17.33 -11.17
CA LYS A 49 -23.68 -17.43 -10.03
C LYS A 49 -24.44 -17.32 -8.72
N GLU A 50 -25.30 -16.31 -8.56
CA GLU A 50 -26.09 -16.12 -7.33
C GLU A 50 -26.98 -17.32 -7.01
N GLN A 51 -27.56 -17.96 -8.04
CA GLN A 51 -28.34 -19.19 -7.85
C GLN A 51 -27.49 -20.36 -7.34
N ILE A 52 -26.27 -20.51 -7.86
CA ILE A 52 -25.34 -21.57 -7.44
C ILE A 52 -24.83 -21.27 -6.02
N ASP A 53 -24.46 -20.03 -5.73
CA ASP A 53 -24.04 -19.59 -4.39
C ASP A 53 -25.16 -19.74 -3.35
N TRP A 54 -26.41 -19.48 -3.75
CA TRP A 54 -27.56 -19.80 -2.92
C TRP A 54 -27.61 -21.32 -2.63
N LYS A 55 -27.50 -22.18 -3.64
CA LYS A 55 -27.49 -23.63 -3.40
C LYS A 55 -26.36 -24.07 -2.46
N ARG A 56 -25.17 -23.46 -2.55
CA ARG A 56 -24.04 -23.71 -1.63
C ARG A 56 -24.37 -23.29 -0.20
N ARG A 57 -24.86 -22.06 -0.01
CA ARG A 57 -25.22 -21.51 1.32
C ARG A 57 -26.32 -22.29 2.03
N TYR A 58 -27.24 -22.88 1.26
CA TYR A 58 -28.41 -23.58 1.79
C TYR A 58 -28.25 -25.12 1.79
N GLY A 59 -27.04 -25.64 1.59
CA GLY A 59 -26.79 -27.10 1.63
C GLY A 59 -27.47 -27.89 0.49
N LYS A 60 -27.92 -27.20 -0.57
CA LYS A 60 -28.64 -27.78 -1.72
C LYS A 60 -27.73 -27.96 -2.94
N TYR A 61 -26.41 -27.82 -2.76
CA TYR A 61 -25.42 -27.97 -3.82
C TYR A 61 -25.12 -29.45 -4.07
N LYS A 62 -25.27 -29.88 -5.31
CA LYS A 62 -24.98 -31.24 -5.78
C LYS A 62 -23.77 -31.18 -6.71
N PRO A 63 -22.59 -31.65 -6.28
CA PRO A 63 -21.43 -31.73 -7.15
C PRO A 63 -21.68 -32.77 -8.26
N ILE A 64 -20.95 -32.64 -9.36
CA ILE A 64 -20.84 -33.71 -10.35
C ILE A 64 -19.52 -34.45 -10.09
N LEU A 65 -19.57 -35.78 -10.09
CA LEU A 65 -18.39 -36.64 -9.92
C LEU A 65 -17.74 -36.96 -11.26
N GLU A 66 -18.56 -37.12 -12.31
CA GLU A 66 -18.13 -37.36 -13.68
C GLU A 66 -18.51 -36.22 -14.61
N PRO A 67 -17.75 -35.99 -15.70
CA PRO A 67 -18.10 -35.01 -16.71
C PRO A 67 -19.46 -35.31 -17.38
N ALA A 68 -20.33 -34.31 -17.44
CA ALA A 68 -21.62 -34.41 -18.11
C ALA A 68 -21.52 -34.08 -19.62
N LYS A 69 -22.53 -34.50 -20.39
CA LYS A 69 -22.62 -34.25 -21.84
C LYS A 69 -22.97 -32.79 -22.11
N CYS A 70 -22.15 -32.10 -22.90
CA CYS A 70 -22.42 -30.73 -23.34
C CYS A 70 -23.56 -30.69 -24.35
N GLN A 71 -24.54 -29.81 -24.15
CA GLN A 71 -25.70 -29.65 -25.05
C GLN A 71 -25.34 -29.03 -26.42
N LYS A 72 -24.14 -28.45 -26.57
CA LYS A 72 -23.69 -27.84 -27.83
C LYS A 72 -22.77 -28.76 -28.64
N CYS A 73 -21.65 -29.19 -28.06
CA CYS A 73 -20.69 -30.04 -28.79
C CYS A 73 -20.94 -31.55 -28.64
N GLY A 74 -21.90 -31.97 -27.81
CA GLY A 74 -22.24 -33.38 -27.60
C GLY A 74 -21.18 -34.20 -26.84
N LYS A 75 -20.00 -33.65 -26.54
CA LYS A 75 -18.91 -34.33 -25.83
C LYS A 75 -19.14 -34.32 -24.31
N ARG A 76 -18.71 -35.37 -23.58
CA ARG A 76 -18.69 -35.42 -22.09
C ARG A 76 -17.59 -34.49 -21.54
N SER A 77 -17.84 -33.19 -21.60
CA SER A 77 -16.85 -32.13 -21.36
C SER A 77 -17.30 -31.11 -20.31
N VAL A 78 -18.48 -31.29 -19.72
CA VAL A 78 -19.01 -30.40 -18.68
C VAL A 78 -18.47 -30.85 -17.32
N ARG A 79 -17.50 -30.10 -16.78
CA ARG A 79 -16.81 -30.43 -15.50
C ARG A 79 -17.29 -29.63 -14.29
N GLN A 80 -18.13 -28.62 -14.46
CA GLN A 80 -18.73 -27.86 -13.36
C GLN A 80 -20.20 -28.22 -13.14
N ALA A 81 -20.61 -28.28 -11.88
CA ALA A 81 -21.99 -28.61 -11.52
C ALA A 81 -22.97 -27.52 -12.00
N TYR A 82 -24.17 -27.94 -12.43
CA TYR A 82 -25.23 -27.07 -12.95
C TYR A 82 -24.94 -26.38 -14.29
N HIS A 83 -23.88 -26.77 -15.00
CA HIS A 83 -23.63 -26.32 -16.36
C HIS A 83 -24.35 -27.23 -17.35
N ASN A 84 -24.86 -26.63 -18.42
CA ASN A 84 -25.50 -27.31 -19.55
C ASN A 84 -24.54 -27.48 -20.73
N ILE A 85 -23.55 -26.59 -20.83
CA ILE A 85 -22.54 -26.59 -21.89
C ILE A 85 -21.14 -26.49 -21.30
N CYS A 86 -20.13 -26.93 -22.05
CA CYS A 86 -18.73 -26.86 -21.64
C CYS A 86 -18.17 -25.44 -21.76
N SER A 87 -17.04 -25.20 -21.09
CA SER A 87 -16.37 -23.89 -21.07
C SER A 87 -16.02 -23.38 -22.47
N SER A 88 -15.57 -24.27 -23.37
CA SER A 88 -15.24 -23.91 -24.75
C SER A 88 -16.47 -23.40 -25.50
N CYS A 89 -17.56 -24.16 -25.52
CA CYS A 89 -18.80 -23.74 -26.17
C CYS A 89 -19.42 -22.47 -25.56
N SER A 90 -19.19 -22.22 -24.27
CA SER A 90 -19.63 -20.97 -23.62
C SER A 90 -18.86 -19.77 -24.16
N LYS A 91 -17.54 -19.90 -24.36
CA LYS A 91 -16.67 -18.86 -24.92
C LYS A 91 -16.92 -18.62 -26.40
N ASP A 92 -16.88 -19.68 -27.21
CA ASP A 92 -16.98 -19.61 -28.67
C ASP A 92 -18.29 -18.95 -29.13
N HIS A 93 -19.35 -19.07 -28.34
CA HIS A 93 -20.66 -18.50 -28.63
C HIS A 93 -21.03 -17.29 -27.77
N GLY A 94 -20.21 -16.89 -26.80
CA GLY A 94 -20.49 -15.77 -25.89
C GLY A 94 -21.76 -15.97 -25.04
N ILE A 95 -21.98 -17.18 -24.51
CA ILE A 95 -23.20 -17.54 -23.78
C ILE A 95 -22.89 -18.15 -22.41
N CYS A 96 -23.75 -17.90 -21.42
CA CYS A 96 -23.63 -18.45 -20.07
C CYS A 96 -23.71 -19.98 -20.06
N ALA A 97 -22.75 -20.66 -19.41
CA ALA A 97 -22.68 -22.11 -19.39
C ALA A 97 -23.84 -22.81 -18.67
N LYS A 98 -24.61 -22.08 -17.83
CA LYS A 98 -25.77 -22.59 -17.10
C LYS A 98 -27.11 -22.27 -17.77
N CYS A 99 -27.35 -21.03 -18.17
CA CYS A 99 -28.65 -20.65 -18.76
C CYS A 99 -28.65 -20.59 -20.29
N CYS A 100 -27.49 -20.70 -20.94
CA CYS A 100 -27.31 -20.62 -22.38
C CYS A 100 -27.79 -19.29 -23.01
N CYS A 101 -28.05 -18.26 -22.19
CA CYS A 101 -28.34 -16.91 -22.66
C CYS A 101 -27.04 -16.19 -23.06
N ARG A 102 -27.10 -15.34 -24.09
CA ARG A 102 -26.04 -14.36 -24.38
C ARG A 102 -25.96 -13.35 -23.25
N THR A 103 -24.75 -13.09 -22.78
CA THR A 103 -24.47 -12.13 -21.71
C THR A 103 -23.06 -11.60 -21.90
N ASP A 104 -22.89 -10.28 -21.81
CA ASP A 104 -21.58 -9.64 -21.98
C ASP A 104 -20.67 -9.87 -20.76
N ASP A 105 -21.27 -10.16 -19.60
CA ASP A 105 -20.57 -10.42 -18.34
C ASP A 105 -20.64 -11.90 -17.92
N ILE A 106 -19.53 -12.62 -18.10
CA ILE A 106 -19.33 -13.98 -17.59
C ILE A 106 -18.37 -13.95 -16.41
N VAL A 107 -18.77 -14.58 -15.30
CA VAL A 107 -17.99 -14.57 -14.06
C VAL A 107 -16.85 -15.60 -14.11
N GLY A 108 -15.67 -15.23 -13.63
CA GLY A 108 -14.55 -16.12 -13.30
C GLY A 108 -13.65 -16.51 -14.49
N ARG A 109 -12.41 -16.93 -14.19
CA ARG A 109 -11.45 -17.48 -15.16
C ARG A 109 -11.69 -18.97 -15.41
N ASP A 110 -11.33 -19.45 -16.60
CA ASP A 110 -11.52 -20.83 -17.01
C ASP A 110 -10.57 -21.78 -16.25
N VAL A 111 -11.11 -22.92 -15.82
CA VAL A 111 -10.36 -23.91 -15.04
C VAL A 111 -9.33 -24.62 -15.92
N SER A 112 -9.63 -24.86 -17.20
CA SER A 112 -8.66 -25.47 -18.12
C SER A 112 -7.50 -24.53 -18.50
N GLU A 113 -7.73 -23.22 -18.57
CA GLU A 113 -6.65 -22.23 -18.76
C GLU A 113 -5.74 -22.17 -17.53
N LEU A 114 -6.31 -22.20 -16.32
CA LEU A 114 -5.54 -22.31 -15.08
C LEU A 114 -4.76 -23.62 -14.99
N GLU A 115 -5.31 -24.73 -15.51
CA GLU A 115 -4.61 -26.01 -15.60
C GLU A 115 -3.47 -25.99 -16.63
N SER A 116 -3.66 -25.37 -17.80
CA SER A 116 -2.59 -25.21 -18.80
C SER A 116 -1.50 -24.24 -18.32
N GLU A 117 -1.86 -23.16 -17.64
CA GLU A 117 -0.91 -22.23 -17.02
C GLU A 117 -0.13 -22.92 -15.89
N ARG A 118 -0.80 -23.74 -15.07
CA ARG A 118 -0.15 -24.57 -14.04
C ARG A 118 0.82 -25.57 -14.65
N LYS A 119 0.43 -26.24 -15.74
CA LYS A 119 1.29 -27.20 -16.45
C LYS A 119 2.51 -26.52 -17.08
N ALA A 120 2.32 -25.37 -17.73
CA ALA A 120 3.41 -24.58 -18.29
C ALA A 120 4.36 -24.03 -17.22
N LEU A 121 3.84 -23.76 -16.02
CA LEU A 121 4.63 -23.37 -14.86
C LEU A 121 5.41 -24.55 -14.26
N GLU A 122 4.78 -25.73 -14.14
CA GLU A 122 5.43 -26.96 -13.69
C GLU A 122 6.57 -27.36 -14.64
N GLU A 123 6.35 -27.26 -15.95
CA GLU A 123 7.38 -27.48 -16.97
C GLU A 123 8.51 -26.44 -16.89
N ALA A 124 8.19 -25.17 -16.62
CA ALA A 124 9.20 -24.12 -16.42
C ALA A 124 10.03 -24.33 -15.14
N ILE A 125 9.42 -24.85 -14.07
CA ILE A 125 10.13 -25.22 -12.82
C ILE A 125 10.99 -26.47 -13.04
N GLN A 126 10.51 -27.43 -13.84
CA GLN A 126 11.27 -28.63 -14.20
C GLN A 126 12.51 -28.30 -15.04
N ASN A 127 12.41 -27.29 -15.90
CA ASN A 127 13.49 -26.81 -16.76
C ASN A 127 14.36 -25.71 -16.14
N ALA A 128 14.07 -25.28 -14.90
CA ALA A 128 14.89 -24.33 -14.17
C ALA A 128 16.21 -24.97 -13.71
N ARG A 129 17.28 -24.17 -13.57
CA ARG A 129 18.55 -24.65 -13.02
C ARG A 129 18.30 -25.27 -11.64
N GLU A 130 18.98 -26.39 -11.37
CA GLU A 130 18.77 -27.20 -10.16
C GLU A 130 18.88 -26.39 -8.85
N ARG A 131 19.73 -25.35 -8.83
CA ARG A 131 19.84 -24.41 -7.70
C ARG A 131 18.55 -23.62 -7.46
N ASP A 132 17.94 -23.08 -8.51
CA ASP A 132 16.75 -22.23 -8.43
C ASP A 132 15.52 -23.08 -8.09
N ARG A 133 15.42 -24.26 -8.72
CA ARG A 133 14.40 -25.28 -8.39
C ARG A 133 14.46 -25.68 -6.91
N ARG A 134 15.66 -25.96 -6.37
CA ARG A 134 15.84 -26.31 -4.94
C ARG A 134 15.55 -25.15 -4.00
N THR A 135 15.81 -23.91 -4.38
CA THR A 135 15.49 -22.73 -3.55
C THR A 135 13.98 -22.52 -3.48
N LEU A 136 13.28 -22.67 -4.61
CA LEU A 136 11.82 -22.57 -4.69
C LEU A 136 11.14 -23.70 -3.90
N LEU A 137 11.61 -24.94 -4.05
CA LEU A 137 11.10 -26.09 -3.29
C LEU A 137 11.35 -25.95 -1.78
N ARG A 138 12.53 -25.46 -1.37
CA ARG A 138 12.82 -25.20 0.06
C ARG A 138 11.95 -24.10 0.66
N ALA A 139 11.59 -23.08 -0.13
CA ALA A 139 10.64 -22.05 0.29
C ALA A 139 9.21 -22.62 0.43
N MET A 140 8.83 -23.55 -0.44
CA MET A 140 7.52 -24.24 -0.38
C MET A 140 7.41 -25.23 0.78
N ASP A 141 8.47 -25.98 1.09
CA ASP A 141 8.48 -26.99 2.16
C ASP A 141 8.52 -26.39 3.58
N LYS A 142 9.04 -25.16 3.74
CA LYS A 142 9.02 -24.40 5.02
C LYS A 142 7.61 -24.11 5.56
N LYS A 143 6.54 -24.45 4.83
CA LYS A 143 5.14 -24.21 5.20
C LYS A 143 4.29 -25.45 5.53
N ARG A 144 4.87 -26.63 5.75
CA ARG A 144 4.11 -27.70 6.44
C ARG A 144 3.95 -27.33 7.92
N PRO A 145 2.72 -27.23 8.46
CA PRO A 145 2.52 -26.91 9.87
C PRO A 145 2.94 -28.12 10.71
N GLY A 146 4.03 -27.98 11.48
CA GLY A 146 4.46 -29.02 12.41
C GLY A 146 5.94 -29.04 12.81
N THR A 147 6.82 -28.30 12.15
CA THR A 147 8.26 -28.37 12.45
C THR A 147 8.83 -27.00 12.78
N SER A 148 9.21 -26.81 14.05
CA SER A 148 10.04 -25.68 14.49
C SER A 148 11.38 -25.72 13.73
N PRO A 149 11.94 -24.57 13.31
CA PRO A 149 13.19 -24.57 12.57
C PRO A 149 14.35 -24.94 13.52
N ALA A 150 14.94 -26.11 13.31
CA ALA A 150 16.26 -26.42 13.84
C ALA A 150 17.30 -25.62 13.04
N VAL A 151 18.16 -24.87 13.76
CA VAL A 151 19.31 -24.16 13.20
C VAL A 151 20.22 -25.17 12.51
N PRO A 152 20.56 -25.01 11.22
CA PRO A 152 21.50 -25.90 10.54
C PRO A 152 22.89 -25.76 11.17
N LYS A 153 23.46 -26.87 11.63
CA LYS A 153 24.89 -26.94 12.01
C LYS A 153 25.73 -26.83 10.73
N ILE A 154 26.64 -25.86 10.72
CA ILE A 154 27.67 -25.69 9.70
C ILE A 154 28.67 -26.83 9.87
N GLY A 155 28.78 -27.68 8.84
CA GLY A 155 29.77 -28.74 8.74
C GLY A 155 30.57 -28.58 7.45
N ASP A 156 31.85 -28.32 7.64
CA ASP A 156 33.02 -28.46 6.75
C ASP A 156 33.06 -27.67 5.43
N ARG A 157 33.67 -26.48 5.49
CA ARG A 157 34.31 -25.81 4.36
C ARG A 157 35.77 -25.62 4.72
N SER A 158 36.64 -26.49 4.22
CA SER A 158 38.09 -26.27 4.22
C SER A 158 38.54 -25.92 2.81
N ARG A 159 38.70 -24.62 2.54
CA ARG A 159 39.85 -23.97 1.88
C ARG A 159 39.54 -22.53 1.46
N GLU A 160 40.41 -21.63 1.96
CA GLU A 160 40.70 -20.25 1.53
C GLU A 160 39.61 -19.20 1.80
N GLY A 161 39.81 -18.08 2.50
CA GLY A 161 40.99 -17.43 3.09
C GLY A 161 40.61 -15.96 3.35
N ASP A 162 40.40 -15.63 4.62
CA ASP A 162 40.23 -14.34 5.31
C ASP A 162 39.89 -13.03 4.57
N LEU A 163 38.69 -12.49 4.87
CA LEU A 163 38.43 -11.05 5.00
C LEU A 163 37.44 -10.81 6.17
N PHE A 164 38.04 -10.63 7.35
CA PHE A 164 37.54 -10.10 8.63
C PHE A 164 36.53 -10.90 9.51
N PRO A 165 36.79 -10.98 10.84
CA PRO A 165 36.00 -11.72 11.80
C PRO A 165 34.74 -10.94 12.20
N ALA A 166 33.57 -11.55 12.01
CA ALA A 166 32.33 -11.02 12.59
C ALA A 166 32.38 -11.17 14.11
N LYS A 167 32.52 -10.04 14.82
CA LYS A 167 32.34 -9.96 16.27
C LYS A 167 30.93 -10.43 16.63
N THR A 168 30.82 -11.24 17.68
CA THR A 168 29.55 -11.77 18.15
C THR A 168 28.66 -10.63 18.69
N LEU A 169 27.34 -10.82 18.63
CA LEU A 169 26.32 -9.88 19.13
C LEU A 169 26.56 -9.43 20.57
N ASP A 170 27.20 -10.27 21.40
CA ASP A 170 27.53 -9.94 22.79
C ASP A 170 28.65 -8.88 22.90
N GLU A 171 29.58 -8.81 21.95
CA GLU A 171 30.61 -7.77 21.91
C GLU A 171 30.06 -6.40 21.46
N TYR A 172 28.97 -6.38 20.69
CA TYR A 172 28.26 -5.14 20.31
C TYR A 172 27.42 -4.59 21.47
N ALA A 173 26.86 -5.48 22.31
CA ALA A 173 26.14 -5.07 23.52
C ALA A 173 27.07 -4.47 24.58
N ALA A 174 28.34 -4.91 24.63
CA ALA A 174 29.34 -4.37 25.55
C ALA A 174 29.91 -3.00 25.14
N SER A 175 29.92 -2.67 23.83
CA SER A 175 30.42 -1.38 23.33
C SER A 175 29.37 -0.27 23.28
N ALA A 176 28.08 -0.62 23.33
CA ALA A 176 26.95 0.31 23.19
C ALA A 176 26.41 0.88 24.52
N GLY A 177 27.11 0.73 25.66
CA GLY A 177 26.84 1.50 26.88
C GLY A 177 25.40 1.47 27.42
N LEU A 178 24.62 0.42 27.13
CA LEU A 178 23.25 0.25 27.62
C LEU A 178 23.27 -0.54 28.92
N LEU A 179 23.44 0.18 30.04
CA LEU A 179 23.23 -0.36 31.38
C LEU A 179 21.73 -0.59 31.63
N PHE A 180 21.26 -1.82 31.45
CA PHE A 180 20.08 -2.30 32.17
C PHE A 180 20.49 -2.60 33.62
N MET A 181 20.30 -1.64 34.52
CA MET A 181 20.34 -1.90 35.97
C MET A 181 19.06 -2.64 36.37
N SER A 182 19.11 -3.97 36.39
CA SER A 182 18.24 -4.76 37.26
C SER A 182 18.95 -4.94 38.60
N SER A 183 18.58 -4.09 39.56
CA SER A 183 19.02 -4.19 40.95
C SER A 183 18.40 -5.40 41.64
N CYS A 184 19.21 -6.41 41.91
CA CYS A 184 19.11 -7.24 43.12
C CYS A 184 20.51 -7.82 43.44
N LEU A 185 21.07 -7.35 44.55
CA LEU A 185 22.38 -7.68 45.14
C LEU A 185 22.25 -8.92 46.08
N PRO A 186 23.35 -9.50 46.63
CA PRO A 186 23.70 -10.91 46.39
C PRO A 186 24.06 -11.72 47.64
N LEU A 187 24.05 -13.06 47.55
CA LEU A 187 24.78 -14.02 48.41
C LEU A 187 24.92 -15.32 47.58
N GLY A 188 25.98 -16.11 47.47
CA GLY A 188 27.32 -16.16 48.02
C GLY A 188 27.96 -17.51 47.60
N ARG A 189 29.21 -17.48 47.11
CA ARG A 189 30.28 -18.51 47.11
C ARG A 189 30.04 -19.97 46.63
N ARG A 190 30.80 -20.32 45.56
CA ARG A 190 31.72 -21.49 45.34
C ARG A 190 31.30 -22.90 45.85
N ARG A 191 31.21 -23.89 44.94
CA ARG A 191 32.24 -24.95 44.68
C ARG A 191 31.75 -26.05 43.71
N LYS A 192 32.73 -26.64 43.00
CA LYS A 192 32.70 -27.79 42.07
C LYS A 192 32.21 -29.11 42.68
N ARG A 193 31.50 -29.94 41.91
CA ARG A 193 31.72 -31.40 41.60
C ARG A 193 30.42 -31.99 41.02
N LYS A 194 30.45 -32.54 39.80
CA LYS A 194 30.60 -33.96 39.42
C LYS A 194 29.36 -34.85 39.69
N GLU A 195 28.86 -35.38 38.58
CA GLU A 195 28.39 -36.76 38.36
C GLU A 195 27.08 -37.29 39.00
N THR A 196 26.38 -38.04 38.15
CA THR A 196 25.51 -39.21 38.36
C THR A 196 23.98 -39.10 38.50
N MET A 197 23.36 -39.96 37.68
CA MET A 197 21.97 -40.34 37.55
C MET A 197 21.28 -40.75 38.86
N LYS A 198 19.97 -40.48 38.98
CA LYS A 198 18.92 -41.53 39.06
C LYS A 198 17.49 -40.97 39.12
N GLN A 199 16.73 -41.43 38.14
CA GLN A 199 15.34 -41.90 38.13
C GLN A 199 14.62 -42.12 39.49
N GLU A 200 13.42 -41.56 39.64
CA GLU A 200 12.20 -42.12 40.29
C GLU A 200 11.06 -41.08 40.16
N ARG A 201 10.05 -41.30 39.30
CA ARG A 201 8.72 -41.90 39.55
C ARG A 201 7.92 -41.28 40.70
N GLY A 202 6.85 -40.57 40.34
CA GLY A 202 5.73 -40.22 41.19
C GLY A 202 4.59 -39.65 40.34
N ALA A 203 3.52 -40.42 40.18
CA ALA A 203 2.34 -40.12 39.38
C ALA A 203 1.19 -39.57 40.24
N LEU A 204 0.05 -39.28 39.57
CA LEU A 204 -1.30 -38.93 40.09
C LEU A 204 -1.48 -37.45 40.51
N LEU A 205 -2.61 -36.77 40.32
CA LEU A 205 -3.84 -37.00 39.54
C LEU A 205 -4.58 -35.64 39.44
N ILE A 206 -5.26 -35.41 38.31
CA ILE A 206 -6.54 -34.71 38.08
C ILE A 206 -7.14 -33.85 39.22
N SER A 207 -7.44 -32.57 38.93
CA SER A 207 -8.82 -32.05 39.05
C SER A 207 -8.97 -30.64 38.47
N GLN A 208 -10.05 -30.49 37.70
CA GLN A 208 -10.64 -29.24 37.23
C GLN A 208 -11.22 -28.46 38.42
N LEU A 209 -11.14 -27.13 38.40
CA LEU A 209 -12.19 -26.28 38.96
C LEU A 209 -12.35 -24.99 38.13
N ASP A 210 -13.62 -24.71 37.86
CA ASP A 210 -14.17 -23.61 37.07
C ASP A 210 -14.24 -22.27 37.83
N ALA A 211 -14.31 -21.20 37.02
CA ALA A 211 -15.07 -19.96 37.17
C ALA A 211 -15.28 -19.30 38.56
N GLY A 212 -14.97 -17.99 38.63
CA GLY A 212 -15.75 -17.07 39.50
C GLY A 212 -15.10 -15.75 39.89
N HIS A 213 -15.69 -14.65 39.40
CA HIS A 213 -15.89 -13.35 40.08
C HIS A 213 -14.72 -12.34 40.24
N LEU A 214 -14.85 -11.17 39.59
CA LEU A 214 -15.30 -9.85 40.11
C LEU A 214 -14.11 -9.02 40.64
N CYS A 215 -13.61 -8.01 39.93
CA CYS A 215 -14.12 -6.64 39.76
C CYS A 215 -13.97 -5.74 41.01
N HIS A 216 -13.50 -4.50 40.73
CA HIS A 216 -13.23 -3.34 41.58
C HIS A 216 -11.84 -3.36 42.27
N TYR A 217 -11.00 -2.31 42.19
CA TYR A 217 -11.28 -0.94 42.59
C TYR A 217 -10.21 0.03 41.99
N TRP A 218 -10.69 1.11 41.35
CA TRP A 218 -10.19 2.48 41.37
C TRP A 218 -9.04 3.00 40.47
N GLN A 219 -9.35 4.20 39.98
CA GLN A 219 -8.65 5.04 39.03
C GLN A 219 -8.09 6.26 39.78
N SER A 220 -6.87 6.66 39.38
CA SER A 220 -6.30 8.03 39.44
C SER A 220 -5.79 8.58 40.78
N VAL A 221 -4.45 8.69 40.90
CA VAL A 221 -3.75 9.93 41.32
C VAL A 221 -2.42 10.01 40.57
N ILE A 222 -2.22 11.13 39.85
CA ILE A 222 -0.92 11.63 39.38
C ILE A 222 -0.33 12.45 40.53
N ASP A 223 0.90 12.18 40.95
CA ASP A 223 1.94 13.21 41.11
C ASP A 223 3.33 12.61 41.49
N ILE A 224 4.29 12.88 40.60
CA ILE A 224 5.64 13.41 40.86
C ILE A 224 6.50 12.71 41.95
N ILE A 225 7.54 12.00 41.50
CA ILE A 225 8.83 11.96 42.22
C ILE A 225 9.91 12.56 41.32
N ALA A 226 10.45 13.66 41.83
CA ALA A 226 11.53 14.43 41.27
C ALA A 226 12.91 13.76 41.44
N VAL A 227 13.75 14.10 40.48
CA VAL A 227 15.21 14.13 40.46
C VAL A 227 15.87 14.21 41.85
N GLY A 228 16.74 13.24 42.14
CA GLY A 228 17.74 13.35 43.19
C GLY A 228 19.03 13.97 42.64
N VAL A 229 19.27 15.24 42.93
CA VAL A 229 20.62 15.80 43.05
C VAL A 229 20.69 16.51 44.39
N SER A 230 21.43 15.90 45.30
CA SER A 230 21.85 16.48 46.56
C SER A 230 22.91 17.55 46.29
N SER A 231 22.62 18.79 46.66
CA SER A 231 23.66 19.74 47.09
C SER A 231 23.06 20.69 48.11
N ARG A 232 23.63 20.62 49.32
CA ARG A 232 23.27 21.35 50.53
C ARG A 232 23.92 22.74 50.53
N HIS A 233 23.21 23.70 51.12
CA HIS A 233 23.67 24.95 51.76
C HIS A 233 24.09 26.12 50.86
N LEU A 234 23.26 27.18 50.83
CA LEU A 234 23.57 28.45 51.49
C LEU A 234 22.37 29.42 51.48
N LEU A 235 22.23 30.11 52.61
CA LEU A 235 21.23 31.11 52.98
C LEU A 235 21.15 32.29 52.00
N ALA A 236 19.93 32.80 51.77
CA ALA A 236 19.59 34.19 52.08
C ALA A 236 18.07 34.42 51.99
N ARG A 237 17.42 34.57 53.15
CA ARG A 237 16.14 35.27 53.29
C ARG A 237 16.43 36.77 53.30
N SER A 238 15.68 37.58 52.55
CA SER A 238 15.12 38.85 53.03
C SER A 238 14.31 39.61 51.97
N LEU A 239 13.05 39.86 52.35
CA LEU A 239 12.28 41.10 52.17
C LEU A 239 11.62 41.40 50.82
N ALA A 240 10.28 41.26 50.86
CA ALA A 240 9.33 42.00 50.06
C ALA A 240 9.44 43.53 50.29
N ARG A 241 9.36 44.33 49.21
CA ARG A 241 8.62 45.60 49.17
C ARG A 241 8.64 46.28 47.80
N ILE A 242 7.45 46.81 47.45
CA ILE A 242 7.15 47.97 46.59
C ILE A 242 6.83 47.69 45.11
N ALA A 243 5.52 47.77 44.85
CA ALA A 243 4.92 48.09 43.57
C ALA A 243 5.04 49.59 43.27
N ALA A 244 5.25 49.97 42.00
CA ALA A 244 4.94 51.31 41.51
C ALA A 244 4.75 51.34 39.98
N VAL A 245 3.50 51.65 39.57
CA VAL A 245 3.09 52.62 38.52
C VAL A 245 3.51 52.30 37.07
N HIS A 246 2.61 51.87 36.17
CA HIS A 246 1.70 52.71 35.35
C HIS A 246 0.55 51.82 34.79
N ARG A 247 -0.75 52.04 35.10
CA ARG A 247 -1.75 52.82 34.32
C ARG A 247 -1.55 52.70 32.78
N CYS A 248 -2.47 52.19 31.95
CA CYS A 248 -3.94 52.34 31.94
C CYS A 248 -4.68 51.12 31.36
N ARG A 249 -5.88 50.90 31.92
CA ARG A 249 -6.94 49.97 31.51
C ARG A 249 -7.77 50.50 30.34
N HIS A 250 -8.42 49.61 29.60
CA HIS A 250 -9.88 49.63 29.37
C HIS A 250 -10.36 48.21 29.00
N TRP A 251 -11.15 47.57 29.85
CA TRP A 251 -12.34 46.74 29.54
C TRP A 251 -13.12 46.57 30.86
N GLY A 252 -14.43 46.82 30.80
CA GLY A 252 -15.36 46.89 31.94
C GLY A 252 -15.83 45.53 32.49
N PRO A 253 -16.67 45.53 33.55
CA PRO A 253 -16.64 44.51 34.60
C PRO A 253 -17.67 43.38 34.43
N ALA A 254 -17.28 42.17 34.81
CA ALA A 254 -18.19 41.09 35.21
C ALA A 254 -18.51 41.20 36.70
N LYS A 255 -19.79 41.10 37.07
CA LYS A 255 -20.28 41.07 38.46
C LYS A 255 -20.28 39.64 39.03
N GLU A 256 -20.11 39.60 40.35
CA GLU A 256 -19.87 38.49 41.29
C GLU A 256 -21.09 37.54 41.49
N VAL A 257 -20.91 36.20 41.56
CA VAL A 257 -20.83 35.28 42.77
C VAL A 257 -22.21 35.13 43.49
N PRO A 258 -22.74 33.92 43.88
CA PRO A 258 -22.03 32.90 44.65
C PRO A 258 -22.26 31.40 44.35
N ILE A 259 -21.32 30.66 44.94
CA ILE A 259 -21.21 29.22 45.11
C ILE A 259 -22.26 28.75 46.14
N ASP A 260 -22.96 27.66 45.84
CA ASP A 260 -23.37 26.72 46.87
C ASP A 260 -23.25 25.28 46.36
N GLY A 261 -22.73 24.42 47.23
CA GLY A 261 -22.30 23.08 46.92
C GLY A 261 -23.43 22.06 47.06
N THR A 262 -23.46 21.08 46.16
CA THR A 262 -23.76 19.69 46.55
C THR A 262 -23.39 18.75 45.40
N LEU A 263 -22.36 17.94 45.65
CA LEU A 263 -21.96 16.80 44.83
C LEU A 263 -23.11 15.77 44.82
N ARG A 264 -23.65 15.44 43.64
CA ARG A 264 -24.21 14.11 43.39
C ARG A 264 -24.16 13.77 41.90
N CYS A 265 -23.34 12.76 41.63
CA CYS A 265 -23.18 12.02 40.39
C CYS A 265 -24.50 11.43 39.90
N TRP A 266 -24.91 11.74 38.66
CA TRP A 266 -25.78 10.90 37.82
C TRP A 266 -25.33 11.04 36.35
N ILE A 267 -24.59 10.03 35.88
CA ILE A 267 -24.42 9.77 34.45
C ILE A 267 -25.76 9.25 33.93
N SER A 268 -26.43 10.03 33.09
CA SER A 268 -27.51 9.56 32.24
C SER A 268 -27.11 9.76 30.78
N CYS A 269 -26.80 8.64 30.11
CA CYS A 269 -26.82 8.56 28.66
C CYS A 269 -28.23 8.88 28.16
N ARG A 270 -28.43 10.09 27.62
CA ARG A 270 -29.53 10.36 26.69
C ARG A 270 -28.98 10.60 25.30
N ALA A 271 -29.27 9.65 24.43
CA ALA A 271 -29.24 9.82 22.99
C ALA A 271 -30.09 11.05 22.62
N MET A 272 -29.45 12.11 22.15
CA MET A 272 -30.14 13.17 21.42
C MET A 272 -30.10 12.80 19.94
N ALA A 273 -31.25 12.32 19.46
CA ALA A 273 -31.57 12.29 18.04
C ALA A 273 -31.58 13.74 17.53
N SER A 274 -30.57 14.14 16.76
CA SER A 274 -30.60 15.38 16.01
C SER A 274 -31.55 15.21 14.82
N LYS A 275 -32.62 16.00 14.85
CA LYS A 275 -33.58 16.14 13.75
C LYS A 275 -32.84 16.64 12.51
N GLY A 276 -33.17 16.03 11.36
CA GLY A 276 -32.61 16.37 10.07
C GLY A 276 -32.86 17.83 9.72
N SER A 277 -31.76 18.56 9.57
CA SER A 277 -31.69 19.80 8.79
C SER A 277 -31.11 19.41 7.44
N SER A 278 -31.91 19.56 6.38
CA SER A 278 -31.46 19.44 4.99
C SER A 278 -30.42 20.53 4.71
N SER A 279 -29.14 20.19 4.85
CA SER A 279 -28.05 21.06 4.42
C SER A 279 -28.07 21.07 2.89
N SER A 280 -28.47 22.20 2.33
CA SER A 280 -28.15 22.56 0.95
C SER A 280 -26.66 22.35 0.70
N SER A 281 -26.32 21.43 -0.19
CA SER A 281 -24.95 21.17 -0.63
C SER A 281 -24.43 22.40 -1.37
N ILE A 282 -23.64 23.23 -0.70
CA ILE A 282 -22.80 24.22 -1.38
C ILE A 282 -21.90 23.41 -2.33
N PRO A 283 -21.87 23.70 -3.64
CA PRO A 283 -20.95 23.03 -4.55
C PRO A 283 -19.52 23.36 -4.11
N ILE A 284 -18.85 22.37 -3.50
CA ILE A 284 -17.44 22.47 -3.12
C ILE A 284 -16.67 22.63 -4.43
N THR A 285 -16.02 23.79 -4.60
CA THR A 285 -15.14 23.99 -5.75
C THR A 285 -13.97 23.02 -5.62
N PRO A 286 -13.68 22.18 -6.63
CA PRO A 286 -12.58 21.22 -6.56
C PRO A 286 -11.24 21.96 -6.41
N LEU A 287 -10.44 21.54 -5.42
CA LEU A 287 -9.13 22.13 -5.14
C LEU A 287 -8.18 21.89 -6.31
N LEU A 288 -7.40 22.90 -6.70
CA LEU A 288 -6.40 22.81 -7.79
C LEU A 288 -6.99 22.38 -9.15
N LYS A 289 -8.27 22.65 -9.43
CA LYS A 289 -8.93 22.24 -10.67
C LYS A 289 -8.12 22.58 -11.93
N ASP A 290 -7.59 23.80 -11.99
CA ASP A 290 -6.83 24.30 -13.15
C ASP A 290 -5.32 24.06 -13.02
N GLU A 291 -4.86 23.50 -11.90
CA GLU A 291 -3.46 23.28 -11.54
C GLU A 291 -3.10 21.79 -11.37
N LEU A 292 -4.02 20.88 -11.65
CA LEU A 292 -3.84 19.43 -11.52
C LEU A 292 -4.28 18.66 -12.77
N ASP A 293 -3.40 17.78 -13.26
CA ASP A 293 -3.71 16.76 -14.26
C ASP A 293 -3.74 15.37 -13.62
N ILE A 294 -4.57 14.48 -14.18
CA ILE A 294 -4.61 13.07 -13.81
C ILE A 294 -4.03 12.24 -14.95
N VAL A 295 -2.98 11.47 -14.67
CA VAL A 295 -2.31 10.65 -15.68
C VAL A 295 -2.78 9.19 -15.61
N ILE A 296 -3.28 8.64 -16.71
CA ILE A 296 -3.88 7.30 -16.74
C ILE A 296 -3.19 6.45 -17.80
N PRO A 297 -2.29 5.51 -17.43
CA PRO A 297 -1.85 4.52 -18.38
C PRO A 297 -2.90 3.42 -18.55
N THR A 298 -3.13 3.00 -19.78
CA THR A 298 -4.10 1.96 -20.06
C THR A 298 -3.74 1.10 -21.26
N ILE A 299 -4.26 -0.13 -21.25
CA ILE A 299 -4.30 -1.03 -22.41
C ILE A 299 -5.74 -1.44 -22.75
N ARG A 300 -6.73 -0.80 -22.11
CA ARG A 300 -8.16 -1.16 -22.13
C ARG A 300 -9.05 0.08 -22.09
N ASN A 301 -10.33 -0.11 -22.39
CA ASN A 301 -11.34 0.93 -22.22
C ASN A 301 -11.42 1.42 -20.76
N LEU A 302 -11.80 2.69 -20.61
CA LEU A 302 -11.76 3.43 -19.36
C LEU A 302 -13.15 3.55 -18.71
N GLU A 303 -13.96 2.49 -18.79
CA GLU A 303 -15.32 2.46 -18.23
C GLU A 303 -15.35 2.70 -16.71
N PHE A 304 -14.25 2.40 -16.01
CA PHE A 304 -14.14 2.67 -14.58
C PHE A 304 -14.23 4.17 -14.27
N LEU A 305 -13.95 5.06 -15.24
CA LEU A 305 -14.07 6.51 -15.06
C LEU A 305 -15.50 6.92 -14.67
N GLU A 306 -16.53 6.15 -15.02
CA GLU A 306 -17.90 6.42 -14.56
C GLU A 306 -18.03 6.34 -13.03
N MET A 307 -17.33 5.40 -12.40
CA MET A 307 -17.29 5.30 -10.94
C MET A 307 -16.50 6.45 -10.30
N TRP A 308 -15.56 7.02 -11.05
CA TRP A 308 -14.66 8.09 -10.62
C TRP A 308 -15.14 9.48 -11.02
N ARG A 309 -16.20 9.56 -11.83
CA ARG A 309 -16.74 10.80 -12.39
C ARG A 309 -16.91 11.91 -11.34
N PRO A 310 -17.46 11.67 -10.13
CA PRO A 310 -17.61 12.72 -9.13
C PRO A 310 -16.29 13.37 -8.69
N PHE A 311 -15.16 12.66 -8.85
CA PHE A 311 -13.84 13.13 -8.41
C PHE A 311 -12.97 13.58 -9.58
N PHE A 312 -13.05 12.93 -10.74
CA PHE A 312 -12.12 13.14 -11.85
C PHE A 312 -12.66 14.07 -12.93
N GLN A 313 -13.98 14.10 -13.14
CA GLN A 313 -14.58 14.93 -14.19
C GLN A 313 -14.18 16.42 -14.12
N PRO A 314 -13.95 17.02 -12.95
CA PRO A 314 -13.50 18.41 -12.89
C PRO A 314 -12.08 18.66 -13.41
N TYR A 315 -11.24 17.63 -13.51
CA TYR A 315 -9.81 17.75 -13.83
C TYR A 315 -9.53 17.26 -15.25
N HIS A 316 -8.43 17.74 -15.81
CA HIS A 316 -7.95 17.30 -17.12
C HIS A 316 -7.26 15.93 -17.01
N LEU A 317 -7.53 15.03 -17.96
CA LEU A 317 -6.95 13.68 -17.99
C LEU A 317 -5.91 13.56 -19.11
N ILE A 318 -4.73 13.02 -18.78
CA ILE A 318 -3.72 12.63 -19.76
C ILE A 318 -3.68 11.11 -19.81
N ILE A 319 -4.23 10.54 -20.87
CA ILE A 319 -4.34 9.10 -21.06
C ILE A 319 -3.19 8.62 -21.93
N VAL A 320 -2.41 7.66 -21.42
CA VAL A 320 -1.32 7.03 -22.18
C VAL A 320 -1.70 5.59 -22.51
N GLN A 321 -2.04 5.35 -23.76
CA GLN A 321 -2.31 4.02 -24.28
C GLN A 321 -1.00 3.27 -24.55
N ASP A 322 -0.87 2.11 -23.93
CA ASP A 322 0.24 1.20 -24.14
C ASP A 322 -0.19 -0.06 -24.93
N GLY A 323 0.80 -0.81 -25.43
CA GLY A 323 0.58 -1.98 -26.27
C GLY A 323 0.32 -1.63 -27.74
N ASP A 324 -0.73 -2.21 -28.32
CA ASP A 324 -1.05 -2.08 -29.74
C ASP A 324 -1.73 -0.73 -30.03
N PRO A 325 -1.08 0.19 -30.77
CA PRO A 325 -1.63 1.52 -31.03
C PRO A 325 -2.81 1.50 -32.01
N SER A 326 -3.05 0.41 -32.74
CA SER A 326 -4.18 0.29 -33.66
C SER A 326 -5.52 0.09 -32.94
N LYS A 327 -5.48 -0.30 -31.65
CA LYS A 327 -6.68 -0.50 -30.84
C LYS A 327 -7.23 0.83 -30.38
N THR A 328 -8.50 1.08 -30.64
CA THR A 328 -9.18 2.27 -30.12
C THR A 328 -9.56 2.06 -28.65
N ILE A 329 -9.14 2.97 -27.78
CA ILE A 329 -9.55 3.03 -26.37
C ILE A 329 -10.79 3.91 -26.26
N LYS A 330 -11.85 3.39 -25.65
CA LYS A 330 -13.07 4.17 -25.36
C LYS A 330 -12.92 4.89 -24.02
N VAL A 331 -13.14 6.20 -24.05
CA VAL A 331 -13.27 7.08 -22.88
C VAL A 331 -14.74 7.47 -22.74
N PRO A 332 -15.35 7.40 -21.54
CA PRO A 332 -16.72 7.86 -21.36
C PRO A 332 -16.89 9.35 -21.70
N GLU A 333 -18.09 9.73 -22.13
CA GLU A 333 -18.38 11.11 -22.55
C GLU A 333 -18.28 12.10 -21.38
N GLY A 334 -17.96 13.37 -21.70
CA GLY A 334 -17.96 14.47 -20.73
C GLY A 334 -16.73 14.55 -19.82
N PHE A 335 -15.63 13.87 -20.17
CA PHE A 335 -14.30 14.11 -19.61
C PHE A 335 -13.48 14.98 -20.57
N ASP A 336 -12.70 15.90 -20.01
CA ASP A 336 -11.67 16.64 -20.74
C ASP A 336 -10.37 15.83 -20.71
N TYR A 337 -9.87 15.42 -21.88
CA TYR A 337 -8.70 14.56 -21.96
C TYR A 337 -7.88 14.69 -23.24
N GLU A 338 -6.59 14.39 -23.10
CA GLU A 338 -5.70 14.06 -24.21
C GLU A 338 -5.35 12.57 -24.17
N LEU A 339 -5.26 11.95 -25.35
CA LEU A 339 -4.89 10.54 -25.47
C LEU A 339 -3.66 10.40 -26.37
N TYR A 340 -2.64 9.76 -25.83
CA TYR A 340 -1.37 9.48 -26.50
C TYR A 340 -1.16 7.98 -26.61
N ASN A 341 -0.68 7.50 -27.75
CA ASN A 341 -0.24 6.12 -27.92
C ASN A 341 1.24 6.04 -28.31
N ARG A 342 1.77 4.84 -28.54
CA ARG A 342 3.19 4.64 -28.90
C ARG A 342 3.60 5.41 -30.18
N ASN A 343 2.72 5.59 -31.15
CA ASN A 343 3.03 6.37 -32.35
C ASN A 343 3.21 7.85 -32.02
N ASP A 344 2.41 8.40 -31.12
CA ASP A 344 2.55 9.78 -30.66
C ASP A 344 3.85 9.96 -29.88
N ILE A 345 4.17 9.03 -28.97
CA ILE A 345 5.43 9.05 -28.21
C ILE A 345 6.63 9.06 -29.16
N ASN A 346 6.63 8.17 -30.16
CA ASN A 346 7.70 8.09 -31.15
C ASN A 346 7.79 9.35 -32.02
N ARG A 347 6.65 9.94 -32.40
CA ARG A 347 6.59 11.18 -33.19
C ARG A 347 7.10 12.39 -32.40
N ILE A 348 6.74 12.50 -31.13
CA ILE A 348 7.06 13.66 -30.28
C ILE A 348 8.51 13.58 -29.79
N LEU A 349 8.97 12.42 -29.32
CA LEU A 349 10.31 12.27 -28.73
C LEU A 349 11.38 11.83 -29.74
N GLY A 350 10.99 11.37 -30.94
CA GLY A 350 11.92 10.84 -31.93
C GLY A 350 12.79 9.71 -31.34
N PRO A 351 14.12 9.73 -31.53
CA PRO A 351 15.02 8.73 -30.95
C PRO A 351 14.98 8.63 -29.42
N LYS A 352 14.61 9.71 -28.73
CA LYS A 352 14.52 9.74 -27.25
C LYS A 352 13.33 8.95 -26.72
N ALA A 353 12.38 8.55 -27.58
CA ALA A 353 11.28 7.66 -27.19
C ALA A 353 11.75 6.32 -26.59
N SER A 354 13.02 5.94 -26.85
CA SER A 354 13.68 4.78 -26.26
C SER A 354 13.78 4.82 -24.73
N CYS A 355 13.67 5.99 -24.09
CA CYS A 355 13.60 6.09 -22.62
C CYS A 355 12.20 5.79 -22.06
N ILE A 356 11.15 5.71 -22.89
CA ILE A 356 9.80 5.38 -22.41
C ILE A 356 9.56 3.87 -22.50
N SER A 357 9.44 3.23 -21.33
CA SER A 357 9.17 1.79 -21.21
C SER A 357 7.91 1.35 -21.96
N PHE A 358 7.86 0.08 -22.41
CA PHE A 358 6.83 -0.47 -23.29
C PHE A 358 6.23 -1.78 -22.75
N LYS A 359 4.91 -1.94 -22.88
CA LYS A 359 4.11 -3.06 -22.32
C LYS A 359 4.18 -3.16 -20.79
N ASP A 360 4.23 -2.02 -20.13
CA ASP A 360 4.18 -1.90 -18.67
C ASP A 360 3.51 -0.59 -18.22
N SER A 361 3.38 -0.43 -16.91
CA SER A 361 2.70 0.74 -16.36
C SER A 361 3.56 2.01 -16.40
N ALA A 362 4.86 1.88 -16.64
CA ALA A 362 5.83 2.97 -16.67
C ALA A 362 5.70 3.85 -17.93
N CYS A 363 4.92 3.42 -18.95
CA CYS A 363 4.52 4.29 -20.06
C CYS A 363 3.90 5.63 -19.60
N ARG A 364 3.29 5.68 -18.40
CA ARG A 364 2.79 6.90 -17.76
C ARG A 364 3.83 8.00 -17.60
N CYS A 365 5.13 7.67 -17.59
CA CYS A 365 6.20 8.68 -17.55
C CYS A 365 6.06 9.68 -18.69
N PHE A 366 5.61 9.24 -19.87
CA PHE A 366 5.32 10.16 -20.96
C PHE A 366 4.22 11.17 -20.58
N GLY A 367 3.15 10.70 -19.93
CA GLY A 367 2.08 11.55 -19.41
C GLY A 367 2.58 12.57 -18.38
N TYR A 368 3.49 12.15 -17.49
CA TYR A 368 4.17 13.08 -16.59
C TYR A 368 4.99 14.11 -17.36
N MET A 369 5.68 13.73 -18.42
CA MET A 369 6.53 14.65 -19.19
C MET A 369 5.72 15.76 -19.88
N VAL A 370 4.57 15.41 -20.46
CA VAL A 370 3.72 16.36 -21.23
C VAL A 370 2.78 17.19 -20.36
N SER A 371 2.41 16.70 -19.17
CA SER A 371 1.60 17.47 -18.20
C SER A 371 2.25 18.82 -17.90
N LYS A 372 1.46 19.88 -17.80
CA LYS A 372 1.94 21.23 -17.42
C LYS A 372 1.52 21.62 -15.99
N LYS A 373 0.91 20.70 -15.26
CA LYS A 373 0.28 20.90 -13.96
C LYS A 373 0.83 19.91 -12.92
N LYS A 374 0.40 20.02 -11.65
CA LYS A 374 0.67 18.98 -10.65
C LYS A 374 0.00 17.67 -11.08
N SER A 375 0.61 16.53 -10.82
CA SER A 375 0.08 15.24 -11.32
C SER A 375 -0.37 14.35 -10.17
N ALA A 376 -1.56 13.76 -10.30
CA ALA A 376 -2.08 12.74 -9.38
C ALA A 376 -2.54 11.48 -10.13
N LEU A 377 -2.53 10.34 -9.43
CA LEU A 377 -2.86 9.02 -9.94
C LEU A 377 -3.95 8.33 -9.11
N GLU A 378 -4.54 7.32 -9.75
CA GLU A 378 -5.84 6.76 -9.43
C GLU A 378 -5.88 5.65 -8.37
N GLY A 379 -7.07 5.47 -7.82
CA GLY A 379 -7.57 4.12 -7.60
C GLY A 379 -8.77 3.99 -6.66
N TYR A 380 -9.51 2.91 -6.90
CA TYR A 380 -10.89 2.54 -6.50
C TYR A 380 -11.43 2.95 -5.10
N PRO A 381 -12.71 3.39 -4.98
CA PRO A 381 -13.40 3.49 -3.70
C PRO A 381 -14.44 2.37 -3.57
N SER A 382 -14.54 1.72 -2.40
CA SER A 382 -15.74 0.95 -2.06
C SER A 382 -15.94 0.91 -0.54
N GLY A 383 -17.02 1.54 -0.08
CA GLY A 383 -17.59 1.39 1.26
C GLY A 383 -18.16 2.69 1.84
N LYS A 384 -17.44 3.79 1.64
CA LYS A 384 -17.86 5.20 1.78
C LYS A 384 -17.10 6.00 0.71
N ALA A 385 -17.70 7.03 0.14
CA ALA A 385 -17.04 7.87 -0.86
C ALA A 385 -15.91 8.67 -0.21
N ILE A 386 -14.71 8.08 -0.13
CA ILE A 386 -13.50 8.76 0.30
C ILE A 386 -12.86 9.34 -0.96
N ASN A 387 -12.72 10.67 -0.98
CA ASN A 387 -12.04 11.36 -2.07
C ASN A 387 -10.51 11.24 -1.87
N ALA A 388 -9.93 10.16 -2.38
CA ALA A 388 -8.49 9.93 -2.32
C ALA A 388 -7.69 11.06 -2.99
N LEU A 389 -8.21 11.61 -4.09
CA LEU A 389 -7.59 12.72 -4.81
C LEU A 389 -7.50 13.97 -3.93
N GLU A 390 -8.58 14.35 -3.24
CA GLU A 390 -8.57 15.49 -2.31
C GLU A 390 -7.57 15.29 -1.17
N GLN A 391 -7.42 14.06 -0.66
CA GLN A 391 -6.44 13.76 0.39
C GLN A 391 -5.00 13.90 -0.12
N HIS A 392 -4.71 13.43 -1.34
CA HIS A 392 -3.42 13.71 -1.98
C HIS A 392 -3.16 15.20 -2.13
N VAL A 393 -4.15 15.97 -2.59
CA VAL A 393 -4.04 17.44 -2.72
C VAL A 393 -3.74 18.08 -1.37
N LYS A 394 -4.47 17.71 -0.30
CA LYS A 394 -4.20 18.20 1.06
C LYS A 394 -2.79 17.87 1.55
N ASN A 395 -2.29 16.68 1.24
CA ASN A 395 -0.93 16.29 1.59
C ASN A 395 0.12 17.12 0.84
N LEU A 396 -0.07 17.39 -0.46
CA LEU A 396 0.84 18.23 -1.26
C LEU A 396 0.83 19.69 -0.80
N LEU A 397 -0.34 20.21 -0.39
CA LEU A 397 -0.50 21.59 0.07
C LEU A 397 -0.02 21.84 1.50
N SER A 398 0.20 20.78 2.30
CA SER A 398 0.67 20.90 3.68
C SER A 398 2.18 20.62 3.77
N PRO A 399 2.93 21.31 4.67
CA PRO A 399 4.36 21.06 4.81
C PRO A 399 4.67 19.67 5.36
N SER A 400 5.91 19.24 5.20
CA SER A 400 6.46 17.98 5.72
C SER A 400 7.52 18.24 6.79
N THR A 401 7.74 17.28 7.68
CA THR A 401 8.72 17.37 8.78
C THR A 401 9.79 16.26 8.69
N PRO A 402 10.67 16.26 7.66
CA PRO A 402 11.58 15.15 7.43
C PRO A 402 12.79 15.12 8.38
N PHE A 403 13.14 16.26 9.00
CA PHE A 403 14.37 16.39 9.80
C PHE A 403 14.21 15.99 11.26
N PHE A 404 12.98 15.95 11.77
CA PHE A 404 12.69 15.52 13.13
C PHE A 404 11.34 14.81 13.14
N PHE A 405 11.30 13.61 13.70
CA PHE A 405 10.07 12.80 13.68
C PHE A 405 9.10 13.28 14.76
N ASN A 406 7.93 13.80 14.36
CA ASN A 406 6.85 14.12 15.28
C ASN A 406 6.12 12.84 15.69
N THR A 407 6.13 12.50 16.98
CA THR A 407 5.54 11.25 17.47
C THR A 407 4.01 11.28 17.53
N LEU A 408 3.40 12.45 17.40
CA LEU A 408 1.95 12.64 17.23
C LEU A 408 1.56 12.74 15.74
N TYR A 409 2.23 11.96 14.88
CA TYR A 409 1.98 11.92 13.43
C TYR A 409 2.15 13.29 12.74
N ASP A 410 1.57 13.49 11.56
CA ASP A 410 1.65 14.75 10.80
C ASP A 410 1.01 15.93 11.57
N PRO A 411 1.80 16.93 12.03
CA PRO A 411 1.31 18.03 12.86
C PRO A 411 0.43 19.04 12.10
N TYR A 412 0.38 18.98 10.77
CA TYR A 412 -0.43 19.89 9.96
C TYR A 412 -1.86 19.39 9.72
N ARG A 413 -2.21 18.23 10.30
CA ARG A 413 -3.59 17.72 10.25
C ARG A 413 -4.40 18.27 11.40
N GLU A 414 -5.70 18.44 11.14
CA GLU A 414 -6.67 18.79 12.17
C GLU A 414 -6.62 17.76 13.32
N GLY A 415 -6.50 18.26 14.55
CA GLY A 415 -6.40 17.42 15.75
C GLY A 415 -4.99 16.90 16.08
N ALA A 416 -3.96 17.24 15.30
CA ALA A 416 -2.55 16.99 15.60
C ALA A 416 -1.79 18.30 15.84
N ASP A 417 -0.66 18.22 16.54
CA ASP A 417 0.26 19.35 16.79
C ASP A 417 1.68 18.81 17.02
N PHE A 418 2.65 19.71 17.11
CA PHE A 418 4.02 19.44 17.51
C PHE A 418 4.09 19.07 18.99
N VAL A 419 4.65 17.89 19.28
CA VAL A 419 4.82 17.44 20.67
C VAL A 419 5.96 18.18 21.40
N ARG A 420 5.94 18.13 22.74
CA ARG A 420 7.03 18.63 23.58
C ARG A 420 8.36 18.00 23.16
N GLY A 421 9.37 18.85 22.96
CA GLY A 421 10.71 18.45 22.51
C GLY A 421 10.93 18.62 21.01
N TYR A 422 9.87 18.83 20.22
CA TYR A 422 10.03 19.18 18.81
C TYR A 422 10.59 20.61 18.65
N PRO A 423 11.75 20.81 18.00
CA PRO A 423 12.39 22.12 17.89
C PRO A 423 11.52 23.16 17.19
N PHE A 424 11.38 24.35 17.80
CA PHE A 424 10.58 25.44 17.24
C PHE A 424 11.04 25.87 15.84
N SER A 425 12.35 25.90 15.60
CA SER A 425 12.95 26.25 14.31
C SER A 425 12.61 25.28 13.18
N LEU A 426 12.09 24.09 13.48
CA LEU A 426 11.72 23.07 12.49
C LEU A 426 10.20 22.95 12.28
N ARG A 427 9.40 23.81 12.92
CA ARG A 427 7.92 23.72 12.90
C ARG A 427 7.27 24.30 11.66
N GLU A 428 7.99 25.07 10.86
CA GLU A 428 7.51 25.51 9.53
C GLU A 428 7.54 24.36 8.51
N GLY A 429 8.37 23.34 8.76
CA GLY A 429 8.55 22.21 7.87
C GLY A 429 9.18 22.59 6.54
N VAL A 430 9.03 21.71 5.56
CA VAL A 430 9.48 21.89 4.18
C VAL A 430 8.34 21.63 3.20
N LYS A 431 8.46 22.11 1.96
CA LYS A 431 7.48 21.83 0.91
C LYS A 431 7.36 20.32 0.67
N THR A 432 6.13 19.84 0.51
CA THR A 432 5.86 18.42 0.20
C THR A 432 5.90 18.21 -1.30
N ALA A 433 6.88 17.46 -1.78
CA ALA A 433 7.04 17.13 -3.19
C ALA A 433 6.19 15.93 -3.62
N VAL A 434 5.99 14.95 -2.73
CA VAL A 434 5.28 13.71 -3.05
C VAL A 434 4.31 13.32 -1.95
N SER A 435 3.10 12.92 -2.34
CA SER A 435 2.13 12.23 -1.52
C SER A 435 1.91 10.82 -2.03
N HIS A 436 2.28 9.84 -1.20
CA HIS A 436 2.14 8.42 -1.47
C HIS A 436 1.00 7.81 -0.65
N GLY A 437 0.08 7.11 -1.30
CA GLY A 437 -1.05 6.45 -0.63
C GLY A 437 -0.86 4.93 -0.47
N LEU A 438 -1.81 4.30 0.22
CA LEU A 438 -1.78 2.88 0.56
C LEU A 438 -3.00 2.11 0.02
N TRP A 439 -2.95 0.78 0.08
CA TRP A 439 -4.01 -0.08 -0.43
C TRP A 439 -4.82 -0.76 0.66
N LEU A 440 -6.14 -0.73 0.52
CA LEU A 440 -7.08 -1.63 1.18
C LEU A 440 -7.39 -2.83 0.29
N ASN A 441 -7.99 -3.86 0.88
CA ASN A 441 -8.32 -5.13 0.26
C ASN A 441 -7.08 -5.92 -0.16
N ILE A 442 -6.55 -5.78 -1.37
CA ILE A 442 -5.38 -6.56 -1.80
C ILE A 442 -4.12 -5.74 -1.51
N PRO A 443 -3.28 -6.15 -0.53
CA PRO A 443 -2.03 -5.46 -0.25
C PRO A 443 -1.08 -5.54 -1.44
N ASP A 444 -0.21 -4.55 -1.57
CA ASP A 444 0.87 -4.54 -2.55
C ASP A 444 2.06 -5.34 -2.02
N TYR A 445 1.96 -6.66 -2.19
CA TYR A 445 3.00 -7.61 -1.80
C TYR A 445 3.83 -8.01 -3.00
N ASP A 446 5.11 -8.29 -2.74
CA ASP A 446 5.95 -9.07 -3.63
C ASP A 446 5.29 -10.42 -3.94
N ALA A 447 5.61 -10.98 -5.11
CA ALA A 447 5.04 -12.21 -5.59
C ALA A 447 5.26 -13.39 -4.63
N PRO A 448 6.46 -13.64 -4.06
CA PRO A 448 6.63 -14.66 -3.02
C PRO A 448 5.67 -14.48 -1.83
N THR A 449 5.55 -13.28 -1.27
CA THR A 449 4.64 -13.00 -0.15
C THR A 449 3.19 -13.23 -0.56
N GLN A 450 2.79 -12.80 -1.76
CA GLN A 450 1.45 -13.03 -2.29
C GLN A 450 1.14 -14.52 -2.48
N LEU A 451 2.11 -15.32 -2.97
CA LEU A 451 1.99 -16.78 -3.13
C LEU A 451 1.73 -17.47 -1.80
N VAL A 452 2.44 -17.02 -0.75
CA VAL A 452 2.35 -17.65 0.55
C VAL A 452 1.21 -17.10 1.42
N LYS A 453 0.58 -16.00 1.00
CA LYS A 453 -0.57 -15.34 1.67
C LYS A 453 -1.71 -14.95 0.70
N PRO A 454 -2.24 -15.87 -0.13
CA PRO A 454 -3.14 -15.53 -1.24
C PRO A 454 -4.52 -15.00 -0.81
N ARG A 455 -4.93 -15.29 0.42
CA ARG A 455 -6.21 -14.87 1.01
C ARG A 455 -6.10 -13.68 1.94
N GLU A 456 -4.88 -13.20 2.23
CA GLU A 456 -4.72 -12.04 3.10
C GLU A 456 -5.34 -10.81 2.45
N ARG A 457 -6.00 -10.00 3.27
CA ARG A 457 -6.58 -8.73 2.86
C ARG A 457 -6.22 -7.64 3.85
N ASN A 458 -5.81 -6.47 3.35
CA ASN A 458 -5.62 -5.30 4.19
C ASN A 458 -6.99 -4.67 4.51
N GLN A 459 -7.46 -4.89 5.74
CA GLN A 459 -8.67 -4.27 6.28
C GLN A 459 -8.34 -3.14 7.26
N ARG A 460 -7.04 -2.90 7.51
CA ARG A 460 -6.57 -1.90 8.45
C ARG A 460 -6.52 -0.54 7.77
N TYR A 461 -7.58 0.24 7.97
CA TYR A 461 -7.57 1.66 7.69
C TYR A 461 -6.93 2.38 8.87
N VAL A 462 -5.81 3.05 8.65
CA VAL A 462 -5.15 3.88 9.64
C VAL A 462 -5.35 5.34 9.24
N ASP A 463 -6.09 6.09 10.04
CA ASP A 463 -6.35 7.51 9.78
C ASP A 463 -5.14 8.37 10.18
N ALA A 464 -4.01 8.16 9.51
CA ALA A 464 -2.76 8.87 9.79
C ALA A 464 -2.07 9.28 8.49
N VAL A 465 -1.44 10.45 8.54
CA VAL A 465 -0.45 10.88 7.55
C VAL A 465 0.87 11.00 8.30
N LEU A 466 1.94 10.63 7.62
CA LEU A 466 3.30 10.62 8.14
C LEU A 466 4.23 11.26 7.12
N THR A 467 5.18 12.06 7.59
CA THR A 467 6.33 12.41 6.76
C THR A 467 7.34 11.26 6.80
N ILE A 468 7.87 10.86 5.64
CA ILE A 468 8.97 9.90 5.56
C ILE A 468 10.26 10.61 6.00
N PRO A 469 10.95 10.16 7.06
CA PRO A 469 12.14 10.84 7.58
C PRO A 469 13.28 10.95 6.57
N LYS A 470 14.12 11.97 6.73
CA LYS A 470 15.37 12.12 5.96
C LYS A 470 16.25 10.88 6.14
N GLY A 471 16.88 10.42 5.05
CA GLY A 471 17.77 9.26 5.05
C GLY A 471 17.04 7.90 5.08
N THR A 472 15.71 7.88 5.01
CA THR A 472 14.91 6.65 5.02
C THR A 472 14.27 6.44 3.65
N LEU A 473 14.49 5.27 3.05
CA LEU A 473 13.85 4.84 1.81
C LEU A 473 12.45 4.27 2.07
N PHE A 474 11.63 4.19 1.03
CA PHE A 474 10.28 3.62 1.09
C PHE A 474 9.91 2.91 -0.23
N PRO A 475 9.05 1.88 -0.19
CA PRO A 475 8.51 1.26 -1.40
C PRO A 475 7.35 2.11 -1.92
N MET A 476 7.62 3.00 -2.87
CA MET A 476 6.61 3.84 -3.48
C MET A 476 5.69 3.02 -4.38
N CYS A 477 4.38 3.19 -4.24
CA CYS A 477 3.39 2.68 -5.17
C CYS A 477 3.12 3.68 -6.29
N GLY A 478 3.26 3.23 -7.54
CA GLY A 478 3.07 4.04 -8.73
C GLY A 478 1.62 4.21 -9.20
N MET A 479 0.63 3.69 -8.49
CA MET A 479 -0.79 3.90 -8.84
C MET A 479 -1.50 4.81 -7.84
N ASN A 480 -1.14 4.77 -6.55
CA ASN A 480 -1.72 5.63 -5.52
C ASN A 480 -0.72 6.73 -5.13
N LEU A 481 -0.56 7.71 -6.01
CA LEU A 481 0.53 8.68 -5.97
C LEU A 481 0.07 10.05 -6.46
N ALA A 482 0.53 11.10 -5.82
CA ALA A 482 0.51 12.45 -6.36
C ALA A 482 1.84 13.16 -6.09
N PHE A 483 2.24 14.05 -6.99
CA PHE A 483 3.48 14.80 -6.82
C PHE A 483 3.37 16.21 -7.38
N ASP A 484 4.16 17.10 -6.80
CA ASP A 484 4.33 18.46 -7.29
C ASP A 484 5.37 18.45 -8.42
N ARG A 485 4.88 18.71 -9.64
CA ARG A 485 5.70 18.71 -10.85
C ARG A 485 6.89 19.64 -10.74
N GLU A 486 6.69 20.85 -10.21
CA GLU A 486 7.73 21.87 -10.17
C GLU A 486 8.84 21.48 -9.20
N LEU A 487 8.49 20.79 -8.11
CA LEU A 487 9.45 20.40 -7.08
C LEU A 487 10.24 19.15 -7.44
N ILE A 488 9.65 18.17 -8.16
CA ILE A 488 10.27 16.85 -8.33
C ILE A 488 10.01 16.16 -9.67
N GLY A 489 9.26 16.80 -10.59
CA GLY A 489 8.86 16.22 -11.88
C GLY A 489 9.98 15.54 -12.67
N PRO A 490 11.16 16.16 -12.87
CA PRO A 490 12.25 15.54 -13.61
C PRO A 490 12.77 14.23 -12.98
N ALA A 491 12.56 14.01 -11.69
CA ALA A 491 12.96 12.77 -11.02
C ALA A 491 11.87 11.68 -11.04
N MET A 492 10.65 11.99 -11.50
CA MET A 492 9.52 11.06 -11.54
C MET A 492 9.58 10.14 -12.76
N TYR A 493 10.69 9.41 -12.87
CA TYR A 493 10.96 8.46 -13.95
C TYR A 493 11.09 7.03 -13.42
N PHE A 494 10.28 6.14 -13.99
CA PHE A 494 10.07 4.77 -13.53
C PHE A 494 11.08 3.77 -14.15
N GLY A 495 11.95 4.25 -15.05
CA GLY A 495 12.96 3.41 -15.69
C GLY A 495 12.41 2.50 -16.78
N LEU A 496 13.28 1.60 -17.24
CA LEU A 496 13.00 0.64 -18.31
C LEU A 496 12.69 -0.74 -17.72
N MET A 497 11.43 -1.08 -17.46
CA MET A 497 11.09 -2.37 -16.82
C MET A 497 10.01 -3.16 -17.57
N GLY A 498 9.78 -2.77 -18.83
CA GLY A 498 8.80 -3.36 -19.72
C GLY A 498 9.30 -4.59 -20.46
N ASP A 499 8.73 -4.81 -21.65
CA ASP A 499 9.02 -5.96 -22.49
C ASP A 499 10.53 -6.09 -22.79
N GLY A 500 11.05 -7.31 -22.68
CA GLY A 500 12.46 -7.61 -22.96
C GLY A 500 13.47 -7.07 -21.94
N GLN A 501 13.04 -6.48 -20.82
CA GLN A 501 13.94 -6.08 -19.74
C GLN A 501 14.10 -7.22 -18.71
N PRO A 502 15.27 -7.37 -18.06
CA PRO A 502 15.53 -8.45 -17.12
C PRO A 502 14.85 -8.25 -15.76
N ILE A 503 14.22 -7.11 -15.52
CA ILE A 503 13.52 -6.75 -14.30
C ILE A 503 12.16 -6.11 -14.65
N GLY A 504 11.13 -6.43 -13.86
CA GLY A 504 9.78 -5.86 -13.98
C GLY A 504 9.12 -5.70 -12.62
N ARG A 505 8.11 -4.81 -12.52
CA ARG A 505 7.37 -4.51 -11.27
C ARG A 505 8.23 -3.95 -10.13
N TYR A 506 9.35 -3.33 -10.48
CA TYR A 506 10.22 -2.60 -9.55
C TYR A 506 10.28 -1.10 -9.90
N ASP A 507 9.49 -0.69 -10.89
CA ASP A 507 9.57 0.58 -11.60
C ASP A 507 9.17 1.76 -10.71
N ASP A 508 8.10 1.59 -9.93
CA ASP A 508 7.66 2.57 -8.94
C ASP A 508 8.58 2.64 -7.72
N MET A 509 9.02 1.51 -7.19
CA MET A 509 9.98 1.48 -6.09
C MET A 509 11.30 2.18 -6.48
N TRP A 510 11.83 1.90 -7.67
CA TRP A 510 13.01 2.56 -8.22
C TRP A 510 12.82 4.08 -8.30
N ALA A 511 11.73 4.54 -8.90
CA ALA A 511 11.40 5.96 -8.96
C ALA A 511 11.33 6.57 -7.55
N GLY A 512 10.69 5.87 -6.61
CA GLY A 512 10.54 6.30 -5.22
C GLY A 512 11.87 6.47 -4.50
N TRP A 513 12.84 5.57 -4.72
CA TRP A 513 14.18 5.66 -4.13
C TRP A 513 14.98 6.82 -4.72
N CYS A 514 14.96 6.99 -6.05
CA CYS A 514 15.57 8.15 -6.71
C CYS A 514 14.99 9.46 -6.19
N VAL A 515 13.66 9.58 -6.19
CA VAL A 515 12.93 10.74 -5.67
C VAL A 515 13.30 11.02 -4.22
N LYS A 516 13.39 9.98 -3.37
CA LYS A 516 13.68 10.17 -1.95
C LYS A 516 15.08 10.72 -1.70
N VAL A 517 16.09 10.19 -2.40
CA VAL A 517 17.47 10.71 -2.31
C VAL A 517 17.53 12.18 -2.74
N ILE A 518 16.83 12.54 -3.81
CA ILE A 518 16.80 13.92 -4.32
C ILE A 518 16.04 14.85 -3.38
N CYS A 519 14.88 14.43 -2.87
CA CYS A 519 14.12 15.21 -1.89
C CYS A 519 14.95 15.47 -0.63
N ASP A 520 15.68 14.48 -0.13
CA ASP A 520 16.52 14.63 1.07
C ASP A 520 17.69 15.60 0.86
N HIS A 521 18.23 15.63 -0.36
CA HIS A 521 19.29 16.55 -0.78
C HIS A 521 18.78 17.98 -0.93
N LEU A 522 17.62 18.16 -1.56
CA LEU A 522 17.00 19.45 -1.84
C LEU A 522 16.10 19.98 -0.70
N ALA A 523 16.09 19.31 0.46
CA ALA A 523 15.26 19.65 1.60
C ALA A 523 13.75 19.69 1.27
N LEU A 524 13.26 18.69 0.54
CA LEU A 524 11.85 18.49 0.20
C LEU A 524 11.25 17.30 0.97
N GLY A 525 9.93 17.33 1.13
CA GLY A 525 9.17 16.35 1.90
C GLY A 525 8.50 15.28 1.05
N VAL A 526 8.36 14.09 1.62
CA VAL A 526 7.52 13.00 1.11
C VAL A 526 6.56 12.57 2.20
N LYS A 527 5.27 12.53 1.91
CA LYS A 527 4.23 12.05 2.84
C LYS A 527 3.71 10.68 2.43
N THR A 528 3.36 9.87 3.44
CA THR A 528 2.75 8.54 3.28
C THR A 528 1.61 8.34 4.29
N GLY A 529 0.79 7.30 4.08
CA GLY A 529 -0.38 7.01 4.90
C GLY A 529 -1.66 7.17 4.10
N LEU A 530 -2.50 8.15 4.48
CA LEU A 530 -3.59 8.56 3.62
C LEU A 530 -3.07 9.19 2.31
N PRO A 531 -3.72 8.93 1.16
CA PRO A 531 -4.99 8.23 1.01
C PRO A 531 -4.90 6.71 0.91
N TYR A 532 -5.99 6.04 1.33
CA TYR A 532 -6.21 4.63 1.05
C TYR A 532 -7.11 4.40 -0.15
N ILE A 533 -6.76 3.39 -0.93
CA ILE A 533 -7.49 3.00 -2.13
C ILE A 533 -7.87 1.52 -2.06
N TRP A 534 -9.08 1.16 -2.49
CA TRP A 534 -9.57 -0.21 -2.52
C TRP A 534 -9.04 -1.01 -3.71
N HIS A 535 -8.06 -1.88 -3.51
CA HIS A 535 -7.50 -2.65 -4.62
C HIS A 535 -8.35 -3.90 -4.93
N SER A 536 -9.04 -3.93 -6.07
CA SER A 536 -9.98 -5.01 -6.43
C SER A 536 -9.36 -6.17 -7.22
N LYS A 537 -8.15 -6.03 -7.76
CA LYS A 537 -7.59 -6.96 -8.76
C LYS A 537 -6.26 -7.56 -8.30
N ALA A 538 -6.22 -8.88 -8.10
CA ALA A 538 -4.96 -9.60 -7.91
C ALA A 538 -4.43 -10.07 -9.28
N SER A 539 -3.21 -9.66 -9.64
CA SER A 539 -2.48 -10.22 -10.77
C SER A 539 -2.02 -11.65 -10.48
N ASN A 540 -1.58 -12.38 -11.51
CA ASN A 540 -1.11 -13.76 -11.34
C ASN A 540 0.27 -13.74 -10.63
N PRO A 541 0.37 -14.27 -9.39
CA PRO A 541 1.60 -14.18 -8.63
C PRO A 541 2.76 -14.96 -9.25
N PHE A 542 2.52 -16.00 -10.06
CA PHE A 542 3.60 -16.73 -10.73
C PHE A 542 4.20 -15.95 -11.91
N VAL A 543 3.35 -15.23 -12.64
CA VAL A 543 3.83 -14.31 -13.70
C VAL A 543 4.59 -13.16 -13.07
N ASN A 544 4.09 -12.63 -11.95
CA ASN A 544 4.78 -11.58 -11.20
C ASN A 544 6.15 -12.05 -10.69
N LEU A 545 6.23 -13.27 -10.13
CA LEU A 545 7.48 -13.83 -9.63
C LEU A 545 8.56 -13.89 -10.72
N LYS A 546 8.20 -14.29 -11.95
CA LYS A 546 9.15 -14.31 -13.08
C LYS A 546 9.69 -12.90 -13.41
N LYS A 547 8.86 -11.86 -13.26
CA LYS A 547 9.26 -10.47 -13.50
C LYS A 547 10.10 -9.89 -12.36
N GLU A 548 9.76 -10.26 -11.13
CA GLU A 548 10.38 -9.73 -9.91
C GLU A 548 11.65 -10.48 -9.50
N TYR A 549 11.87 -11.70 -9.99
CA TYR A 549 12.92 -12.60 -9.50
C TYR A 549 14.32 -11.96 -9.44
N ASN A 550 14.75 -11.32 -10.54
CA ASN A 550 16.04 -10.62 -10.56
C ASN A 550 16.03 -9.40 -9.63
N GLY A 551 14.91 -8.65 -9.61
CA GLY A 551 14.74 -7.50 -8.72
C GLY A 551 14.87 -7.87 -7.24
N ILE A 552 14.31 -9.00 -6.80
CA ILE A 552 14.40 -9.47 -5.42
C ILE A 552 15.87 -9.71 -5.01
N PHE A 553 16.67 -10.29 -5.90
CA PHE A 553 18.09 -10.53 -5.63
C PHE A 553 18.91 -9.24 -5.72
N TRP A 554 18.70 -8.44 -6.75
CA TRP A 554 19.43 -7.18 -6.96
C TRP A 554 19.09 -6.12 -5.91
N GLN A 555 17.91 -6.19 -5.29
CA GLN A 555 17.49 -5.28 -4.24
C GLN A 555 18.48 -5.26 -3.05
N GLU A 556 19.14 -6.39 -2.76
CA GLU A 556 20.18 -6.48 -1.72
C GLU A 556 21.41 -5.60 -2.02
N GLU A 557 21.62 -5.20 -3.27
CA GLU A 557 22.68 -4.27 -3.68
C GLU A 557 22.12 -2.87 -3.97
N ILE A 558 20.92 -2.77 -4.56
CA ILE A 558 20.27 -1.50 -4.92
C ILE A 558 19.92 -0.68 -3.67
N ILE A 559 19.40 -1.32 -2.62
CA ILE A 559 18.99 -0.60 -1.40
C ILE A 559 20.21 -0.01 -0.66
N PRO A 560 21.29 -0.76 -0.37
CA PRO A 560 22.50 -0.18 0.19
C PRO A 560 23.10 0.92 -0.67
N PHE A 561 23.03 0.80 -2.01
CA PHE A 561 23.43 1.86 -2.93
C PHE A 561 22.65 3.15 -2.66
N PHE A 562 21.31 3.12 -2.64
CA PHE A 562 20.51 4.32 -2.39
C PHE A 562 20.65 4.87 -0.96
N GLN A 563 20.85 4.00 0.03
CA GLN A 563 21.09 4.41 1.42
C GLN A 563 22.42 5.16 1.60
N THR A 564 23.41 4.87 0.74
CA THR A 564 24.74 5.47 0.78
C THR A 564 24.97 6.51 -0.33
N ALA A 565 24.01 6.71 -1.22
CA ALA A 565 24.10 7.69 -2.28
C ALA A 565 24.15 9.10 -1.67
N VAL A 566 25.22 9.83 -2.02
CA VAL A 566 25.41 11.22 -1.64
C VAL A 566 25.52 12.03 -2.91
N LEU A 567 24.70 13.07 -3.02
CA LEU A 567 24.74 14.03 -4.12
C LEU A 567 25.60 15.22 -3.72
N THR A 568 26.33 15.77 -4.67
CA THR A 568 27.24 16.89 -4.41
C THR A 568 26.46 18.19 -4.21
N LYS A 569 27.04 19.18 -3.52
CA LYS A 569 26.34 20.44 -3.23
C LYS A 569 26.04 21.27 -4.48
N GLU A 570 26.78 21.03 -5.56
CA GLU A 570 26.58 21.67 -6.87
C GLU A 570 25.31 21.17 -7.58
N CYS A 571 24.77 20.02 -7.16
CA CYS A 571 23.50 19.49 -7.62
C CYS A 571 22.35 20.27 -6.97
N SER A 572 22.11 21.50 -7.43
CA SER A 572 21.09 22.40 -6.88
C SER A 572 19.70 22.29 -7.52
N THR A 573 19.57 21.52 -8.61
CA THR A 573 18.30 21.29 -9.32
C THR A 573 17.99 19.80 -9.41
N VAL A 574 16.71 19.45 -9.59
CA VAL A 574 16.28 18.06 -9.72
C VAL A 574 16.98 17.38 -10.90
N GLN A 575 17.09 18.06 -12.05
CA GLN A 575 17.80 17.56 -13.22
C GLN A 575 19.26 17.23 -12.91
N LYS A 576 20.00 18.18 -12.29
CA LYS A 576 21.41 17.95 -11.92
C LYS A 576 21.55 16.79 -10.95
N CYS A 577 20.66 16.71 -9.97
CA CYS A 577 20.63 15.59 -9.02
C CYS A 577 20.39 14.25 -9.73
N TYR A 578 19.44 14.19 -10.65
CA TYR A 578 19.07 12.97 -11.36
C TYR A 578 20.17 12.51 -12.34
N ILE A 579 20.84 13.46 -13.02
CA ILE A 579 22.01 13.19 -13.86
C ILE A 579 23.20 12.72 -13.03
N GLU A 580 23.45 13.31 -11.86
CA GLU A 580 24.52 12.82 -10.99
C GLU A 580 24.23 11.41 -10.47
N LEU A 581 22.97 11.15 -10.10
CA LEU A 581 22.52 9.84 -9.69
C LEU A 581 22.66 8.80 -10.83
N SER A 582 22.40 9.16 -12.09
CA SER A 582 22.57 8.24 -13.23
C SER A 582 24.02 7.82 -13.43
N LYS A 583 24.99 8.73 -13.22
CA LYS A 583 26.42 8.39 -13.23
C LYS A 583 26.76 7.38 -12.15
N GLN A 584 26.27 7.61 -10.93
CA GLN A 584 26.49 6.67 -9.81
C GLN A 584 25.83 5.32 -10.06
N VAL A 585 24.64 5.28 -10.68
CA VAL A 585 23.98 4.02 -11.09
C VAL A 585 24.85 3.27 -12.09
N ARG A 586 25.36 3.95 -13.13
CA ARG A 586 26.26 3.32 -14.12
C ARG A 586 27.50 2.73 -13.47
N GLU A 587 28.18 3.51 -12.64
CA GLU A 587 29.44 3.10 -12.02
C GLU A 587 29.24 1.97 -11.00
N LYS A 588 28.25 2.10 -10.10
CA LYS A 588 28.11 1.21 -8.96
C LYS A 588 27.21 0.01 -9.24
N LEU A 589 26.14 0.18 -10.03
CA LEU A 589 25.18 -0.90 -10.33
C LEU A 589 25.43 -1.53 -11.71
N GLY A 590 26.15 -0.88 -12.62
CA GLY A 590 26.50 -1.43 -13.94
C GLY A 590 27.29 -2.75 -13.87
N LYS A 591 28.00 -3.00 -12.77
CA LYS A 591 28.70 -4.27 -12.49
C LYS A 591 27.77 -5.45 -12.18
N ILE A 592 26.52 -5.18 -11.80
CA ILE A 592 25.53 -6.21 -11.46
C ILE A 592 24.98 -6.83 -12.75
N ASP A 593 24.56 -5.98 -13.69
CA ASP A 593 24.01 -6.37 -14.98
C ASP A 593 24.12 -5.20 -15.99
N PRO A 594 24.40 -5.46 -17.28
CA PRO A 594 24.43 -4.42 -18.32
C PRO A 594 23.16 -3.58 -18.41
N TYR A 595 22.03 -4.10 -17.94
CA TYR A 595 20.78 -3.36 -17.78
C TYR A 595 20.95 -2.03 -17.03
N PHE A 596 21.75 -1.98 -15.95
CA PHE A 596 21.89 -0.74 -15.18
C PHE A 596 22.66 0.34 -15.93
N SER A 597 23.62 -0.03 -16.78
CA SER A 597 24.29 0.91 -17.68
C SER A 597 23.31 1.49 -18.70
N LYS A 598 22.46 0.63 -19.29
CA LYS A 598 21.39 1.06 -20.20
C LYS A 598 20.34 1.93 -19.48
N LEU A 599 19.98 1.58 -18.25
CA LEU A 599 19.06 2.36 -17.44
C LEU A 599 19.63 3.74 -17.14
N ALA A 600 20.92 3.84 -16.80
CA ALA A 600 21.59 5.11 -16.63
C ALA A 600 21.61 5.96 -17.91
N ASP A 601 21.77 5.35 -19.09
CA ASP A 601 21.67 6.08 -20.37
C ASP A 601 20.24 6.61 -20.55
N ALA A 602 19.24 5.76 -20.28
CA ALA A 602 17.84 6.15 -20.36
C ALA A 602 17.46 7.24 -19.33
N MET A 603 18.08 7.27 -18.15
CA MET A 603 17.91 8.35 -17.17
C MET A 603 18.42 9.68 -17.69
N VAL A 604 19.54 9.69 -18.43
CA VAL A 604 20.07 10.90 -19.07
C VAL A 604 19.13 11.34 -20.20
N THR A 605 18.79 10.42 -21.10
CA THR A 605 17.85 10.68 -22.21
C THR A 605 16.48 11.15 -21.72
N TRP A 606 16.01 10.66 -20.57
CA TRP A 606 14.79 11.14 -19.92
C TRP A 606 14.89 12.62 -19.55
N ILE A 607 15.99 13.07 -18.94
CA ILE A 607 16.20 14.48 -18.59
C ILE A 607 16.32 15.35 -19.85
N GLU A 608 17.04 14.89 -20.86
CA GLU A 608 17.14 15.61 -22.14
C GLU A 608 15.76 15.79 -22.80
N ALA A 609 14.96 14.72 -22.85
CA ALA A 609 13.59 14.78 -23.37
C ALA A 609 12.68 15.68 -22.52
N TRP A 610 12.84 15.63 -21.18
CA TRP A 610 12.10 16.48 -20.26
C TRP A 610 12.38 17.96 -20.52
N ASP A 611 13.66 18.35 -20.59
CA ASP A 611 14.08 19.74 -20.75
C ASP A 611 13.71 20.28 -22.15
N GLU A 612 13.74 19.44 -23.19
CA GLU A 612 13.28 19.83 -24.53
C GLU A 612 11.78 20.12 -24.59
N LEU A 613 10.96 19.31 -23.92
CA LEU A 613 9.50 19.53 -23.87
C LEU A 613 9.07 20.56 -22.82
N ASN A 614 9.97 20.91 -21.90
CA ASN A 614 9.71 21.82 -20.78
C ASN A 614 10.86 22.81 -20.62
N PRO A 615 11.11 23.68 -21.62
CA PRO A 615 12.17 24.66 -21.53
C PRO A 615 11.91 25.60 -20.36
N SER A 616 12.96 25.93 -19.62
CA SER A 616 12.91 26.74 -18.39
C SER A 616 12.35 28.18 -18.57
N GLY A 617 11.99 28.58 -19.80
CA GLY A 617 11.55 29.92 -20.18
C GLY A 617 10.10 30.27 -19.81
N ASP A 618 9.20 29.29 -19.70
CA ASP A 618 7.76 29.56 -19.49
C ASP A 618 7.40 30.01 -18.06
N ILE A 619 8.34 29.91 -17.11
CA ILE A 619 8.10 30.24 -15.70
C ILE A 619 8.34 31.74 -15.41
N ALA A 620 9.15 32.43 -16.21
CA ALA A 620 9.50 33.84 -15.98
C ALA A 620 8.42 34.83 -16.45
N GLU A 621 7.62 34.48 -17.46
CA GLU A 621 6.54 35.35 -17.97
C GLU A 621 5.27 35.29 -17.11
N ALA A 622 4.96 34.13 -16.50
CA ALA A 622 3.81 33.99 -15.61
C ALA A 622 4.00 34.72 -14.26
N ALA A 623 5.25 34.85 -13.78
CA ALA A 623 5.57 35.52 -12.52
C ALA A 623 5.55 37.07 -12.61
N ASN A 624 5.57 37.64 -13.82
CA ASN A 624 5.67 39.09 -14.04
C ASN A 624 4.43 39.75 -14.66
N ALA A 625 3.32 39.01 -14.84
CA ALA A 625 2.09 39.60 -15.34
C ALA A 625 1.38 40.38 -14.21
N PRO A 626 1.22 41.73 -14.31
CA PRO A 626 0.49 42.49 -13.31
C PRO A 626 -0.99 42.09 -13.32
N ALA A 627 -1.54 41.82 -12.13
CA ALA A 627 -2.95 41.49 -11.92
C ALA A 627 -3.85 42.59 -12.51
N LYS A 628 -4.44 42.33 -13.68
CA LYS A 628 -5.48 43.19 -14.24
C LYS A 628 -6.75 43.03 -13.41
N GLY A 629 -6.96 43.95 -12.48
CA GLY A 629 -8.24 44.14 -11.80
C GLY A 629 -9.34 44.43 -12.82
N LYS A 630 -10.39 43.60 -12.83
CA LYS A 630 -11.61 43.86 -13.59
C LYS A 630 -12.47 44.86 -12.82
N LYS A 631 -12.78 45.99 -13.45
CA LYS A 631 -14.03 46.73 -13.22
C LYS A 631 -15.18 45.99 -13.89
#